data_AF-A0A517Y6L0-F1
#
_entry.id   AF-A0A517Y6L0-F1
#
_cell.length_a   1.000
_cell.length_b   1.000
_cell.length_c   1.000
_cell.angle_alpha   90.00
_cell.angle_beta   90.00
_cell.angle_gamma   90.00
#
_symmetry.space_group_name_H-M   'P 1'
#
loop_
_entity.id
_entity.type
_entity.pdbx_description
1 polymer ?
#
loop_
_entity_poly.entity_id
_entity_poly.type
_entity_poly.pdbx_seq_one_letter_code
_entity_poly.pdbx_strand_id
1 'polypeptide(L)'
;MIRGELTIGELSCRFDAEPWFEQADFDEINELSLGGWGRSSPAAHVAAFIGANDDCDLATVFAALTRSGKATCFECRISRVDADEWLVARERQAALLECISENTSRQREVFSGQAYR
;
A
#
# COMPACT_ATOMS: atom_id res chain seq x y z
N MET A 1 -9.06 -3.14 6.84
CA MET A 1 -8.63 -4.48 6.39
C MET A 1 -8.82 -4.63 4.89
N ILE A 2 -7.71 -4.51 4.17
CA ILE A 2 -7.63 -4.61 2.71
C ILE A 2 -7.18 -6.03 2.40
N ARG A 3 -7.95 -6.78 1.60
CA ARG A 3 -7.65 -8.20 1.39
C ARG A 3 -6.66 -8.40 0.25
N GLY A 4 -5.49 -8.94 0.57
CA GLY A 4 -4.52 -9.47 -0.38
C GLY A 4 -4.67 -10.98 -0.58
N GLU A 5 -4.35 -11.45 -1.76
CA GLU A 5 -4.24 -12.88 -2.11
C GLU A 5 -2.91 -13.14 -2.80
N LEU A 6 -2.18 -14.12 -2.27
CA LEU A 6 -0.96 -14.66 -2.85
C LEU A 6 -1.27 -16.03 -3.46
N THR A 7 -0.91 -16.22 -4.73
CA THR A 7 -1.08 -17.49 -5.44
C THR A 7 0.26 -18.04 -5.90
N ILE A 8 0.53 -19.32 -5.59
CA ILE A 8 1.76 -20.05 -5.94
C ILE A 8 1.35 -21.42 -6.51
N GLY A 9 1.29 -21.54 -7.84
CA GLY A 9 0.77 -22.76 -8.47
C GLY A 9 -0.70 -22.98 -8.09
N GLU A 10 -0.98 -24.07 -7.36
CA GLU A 10 -2.33 -24.40 -6.87
C GLU A 10 -2.60 -23.91 -5.43
N LEU A 11 -1.58 -23.36 -4.77
CA LEU A 11 -1.72 -22.84 -3.40
C LEU A 11 -2.15 -21.38 -3.45
N SER A 12 -3.15 -21.01 -2.65
CA SER A 12 -3.50 -19.61 -2.40
C SER A 12 -3.55 -19.31 -0.90
N CYS A 13 -3.09 -18.12 -0.52
CA CYS A 13 -3.09 -17.63 0.84
C CYS A 13 -3.64 -16.20 0.85
N ARG A 14 -4.46 -15.86 1.87
CA ARG A 14 -5.02 -14.53 2.05
C ARG A 14 -4.30 -13.82 3.19
N PHE A 15 -4.05 -12.53 3.03
CA PHE A 15 -3.38 -11.70 4.02
C PHE A 15 -4.03 -10.31 4.11
N ASP A 16 -3.77 -9.60 5.20
CA ASP A 16 -4.14 -8.19 5.34
C ASP A 16 -3.08 -7.30 4.69
N ALA A 17 -3.46 -6.64 3.60
CA ALA A 17 -2.61 -5.74 2.84
C ALA A 17 -2.63 -4.30 3.38
N GLU A 18 -3.48 -3.99 4.36
CA GLU A 18 -3.63 -2.63 4.90
C GLU A 18 -2.30 -1.99 5.37
N PRO A 19 -1.40 -2.70 6.10
CA PRO A 19 -0.13 -2.10 6.52
C PRO A 19 0.83 -1.84 5.36
N TRP A 20 0.73 -2.60 4.26
CA TRP A 20 1.52 -2.34 3.06
C TRP A 20 1.03 -1.07 2.34
N PHE A 21 -0.29 -0.88 2.26
CA PHE A 21 -0.89 0.27 1.59
C PHE A 21 -0.44 1.61 2.18
N GLU A 22 -0.20 1.69 3.49
CA GLU A 22 0.25 2.92 4.15
C GLU A 22 1.58 3.48 3.59
N GLN A 23 2.46 2.61 3.10
CA GLN A 23 3.75 2.98 2.54
C GLN A 23 3.85 2.85 1.02
N ALA A 24 2.86 2.21 0.38
CA ALA A 24 2.85 2.00 -1.06
C ALA A 24 2.41 3.27 -1.81
N ASP A 25 2.97 3.44 -3.00
CA ASP A 25 2.58 4.51 -3.93
C ASP A 25 1.32 4.12 -4.72
N PHE A 26 0.64 5.13 -5.28
CA PHE A 26 -0.58 4.93 -6.07
C PHE A 26 -0.38 3.97 -7.25
N ASP A 27 0.75 4.09 -7.95
CA ASP A 27 1.09 3.21 -9.08
C ASP A 27 1.26 1.75 -8.64
N GLU A 28 1.89 1.51 -7.48
CA GLU A 28 2.07 0.17 -6.94
C GLU A 28 0.74 -0.50 -6.56
N ILE A 29 -0.15 0.27 -5.91
CA ILE A 29 -1.49 -0.18 -5.54
C ILE A 29 -2.32 -0.50 -6.79
N ASN A 30 -2.27 0.37 -7.79
CA ASN A 30 -2.99 0.19 -9.05
C ASN A 30 -2.49 -1.05 -9.80
N GLU A 31 -1.18 -1.25 -9.89
CA GLU A 31 -0.60 -2.44 -10.54
C GLU A 31 -1.00 -3.74 -9.81
N LEU A 32 -1.00 -3.74 -8.47
CA LEU A 32 -1.45 -4.90 -7.67
C LEU A 32 -2.95 -5.20 -7.80
N SER A 33 -3.77 -4.18 -8.06
CA SER A 33 -5.20 -4.35 -8.32
C SER A 33 -5.48 -5.06 -9.66
N LEU A 34 -4.54 -4.95 -10.60
CA LEU A 34 -4.58 -5.60 -11.91
C LEU A 34 -3.93 -7.00 -11.90
N GLY A 35 -3.14 -7.29 -10.87
CA GLY A 35 -2.44 -8.56 -10.64
C GLY A 35 -0.97 -8.51 -11.06
N GLY A 36 -0.09 -8.53 -10.06
CA GLY A 36 1.36 -8.44 -10.25
C GLY A 36 2.07 -9.78 -10.11
N TRP A 37 3.06 -10.04 -10.96
CA TRP A 37 3.87 -11.27 -10.97
C TRP A 37 5.30 -10.99 -10.52
N GLY A 38 5.87 -11.84 -9.65
CA GLY A 38 7.10 -11.56 -8.90
C GLY A 38 8.38 -11.25 -9.71
N ARG A 39 9.36 -10.70 -8.95
CA ARG A 39 10.78 -10.37 -9.25
C ARG A 39 11.12 -8.95 -9.73
N SER A 40 10.18 -8.17 -10.27
CA SER A 40 10.38 -6.72 -10.53
C SER A 40 9.08 -5.92 -10.52
N SER A 41 8.01 -6.49 -9.97
CA SER A 41 6.71 -5.84 -9.79
C SER A 41 6.50 -5.51 -8.31
N PRO A 42 5.51 -4.67 -7.97
CA PRO A 42 5.11 -4.38 -6.60
C PRO A 42 4.81 -5.64 -5.77
N ALA A 43 4.51 -6.78 -6.41
CA ALA A 43 4.34 -8.07 -5.73
C ALA A 43 5.62 -8.51 -4.99
N ALA A 44 6.81 -8.19 -5.51
CA ALA A 44 8.07 -8.47 -4.83
C ALA A 44 8.27 -7.57 -3.60
N HIS A 45 7.79 -6.32 -3.64
CA HIS A 45 7.89 -5.40 -2.52
C HIS A 45 6.92 -5.79 -1.39
N VAL A 46 5.69 -6.19 -1.73
CA VAL A 46 4.72 -6.77 -0.78
C VAL A 46 5.31 -7.99 -0.07
N ALA A 47 5.92 -8.90 -0.83
CA ALA A 47 6.55 -10.10 -0.28
C ALA A 47 7.67 -9.77 0.71
N ALA A 48 8.52 -8.78 0.39
CA ALA A 48 9.59 -8.34 1.28
C ALA A 48 9.05 -7.69 2.57
N PHE A 49 7.98 -6.91 2.45
CA PHE A 49 7.35 -6.25 3.59
C PHE A 49 6.65 -7.23 4.54
N ILE A 50 5.90 -8.19 4.00
CA ILE A 50 5.26 -9.24 4.81
C ILE A 50 6.33 -10.10 5.47
N GLY A 51 7.41 -10.42 4.76
CA GLY A 51 8.56 -11.14 5.31
C GLY A 51 9.24 -10.42 6.48
N ALA A 52 9.13 -9.08 6.56
CA ALA A 52 9.68 -8.27 7.64
C ALA A 52 8.70 -8.06 8.82
N ASN A 53 7.39 -8.29 8.63
CA ASN A 53 6.34 -7.99 9.61
C ASN A 53 5.73 -9.23 10.30
N ASP A 54 6.50 -10.31 10.45
CA ASP A 54 6.19 -11.46 11.32
C ASP A 54 4.90 -12.26 10.99
N ASP A 55 4.36 -12.16 9.77
CA ASP A 55 3.42 -13.18 9.27
C ASP A 55 4.20 -14.46 8.93
N CYS A 56 4.48 -15.25 9.98
CA CYS A 56 5.46 -16.34 9.99
C CYS A 56 5.27 -17.35 8.85
N ASP A 57 4.04 -17.64 8.46
CA ASP A 57 3.74 -18.61 7.41
C ASP A 57 4.04 -18.04 6.01
N LEU A 58 3.60 -16.82 5.73
CA LEU A 58 3.87 -16.14 4.46
C LEU A 58 5.35 -15.80 4.29
N ALA A 59 6.00 -15.32 5.34
CA ALA A 59 7.44 -15.05 5.36
C ALA A 59 8.25 -16.32 5.02
N THR A 60 7.87 -17.46 5.59
CA THR A 60 8.50 -18.76 5.33
C THR A 60 8.32 -19.19 3.88
N VAL A 61 7.11 -19.00 3.32
CA VAL A 61 6.80 -19.30 1.92
C VAL A 61 7.64 -18.45 0.97
N PHE A 62 7.73 -17.14 1.17
CA PHE A 62 8.54 -16.25 0.34
C PHE A 62 10.04 -16.54 0.45
N ALA A 63 10.54 -16.85 1.65
CA ALA A 63 11.93 -17.25 1.85
C ALA A 63 12.24 -18.57 1.12
N ALA A 64 11.31 -19.53 1.13
CA ALA A 64 11.45 -20.80 0.41
C ALA A 64 11.45 -20.61 -1.13
N LEU A 65 10.57 -19.75 -1.66
CA LEU A 65 10.54 -19.40 -3.08
C LEU A 65 11.83 -18.71 -3.53
N THR A 66 12.33 -17.77 -2.72
CA THR A 66 13.59 -17.07 -2.98
C THR A 66 14.77 -18.02 -2.98
N ARG A 67 14.88 -18.89 -1.95
CA ARG A 67 15.96 -19.87 -1.82
C ARG A 67 15.96 -20.91 -2.95
N SER A 68 14.79 -21.26 -3.49
CA SER A 68 14.64 -22.20 -4.60
C SER A 68 14.80 -21.57 -5.99
N GLY A 69 15.04 -20.26 -6.07
CA GLY A 69 15.13 -19.53 -7.34
C GLY A 69 13.79 -19.38 -8.06
N LYS A 70 12.67 -19.66 -7.38
CA LYS A 70 11.29 -19.58 -7.88
C LYS A 70 10.57 -18.32 -7.42
N ALA A 71 11.31 -17.26 -7.10
CA ALA A 71 10.74 -15.96 -6.72
C ALA A 71 9.89 -15.30 -7.84
N THR A 72 9.87 -15.86 -9.05
CA THR A 72 8.98 -15.44 -10.15
C THR A 72 7.69 -16.25 -10.23
N CYS A 73 7.54 -17.31 -9.43
CA CYS A 73 6.44 -18.27 -9.54
C CYS A 73 5.25 -17.95 -8.63
N PHE A 74 5.13 -16.69 -8.20
CA PHE A 74 4.01 -16.23 -7.39
C PHE A 74 3.34 -15.02 -8.04
N GLU A 75 2.03 -14.97 -7.87
CA GLU A 75 1.18 -13.85 -8.25
C GLU A 75 0.61 -13.24 -6.96
N CYS A 76 0.68 -11.92 -6.86
CA CYS A 76 0.04 -11.17 -5.79
C CYS A 76 -1.09 -10.33 -6.39
N ARG A 77 -2.29 -10.48 -5.82
CA ARG A 77 -3.46 -9.70 -6.18
C ARG A 77 -4.05 -9.08 -4.94
N ILE A 78 -4.61 -7.89 -5.08
CA ILE A 78 -5.41 -7.26 -4.03
C ILE A 78 -6.82 -7.04 -4.59
N SER A 79 -7.81 -7.10 -3.71
CA SER A 79 -9.19 -6.76 -4.06
C SER A 79 -9.23 -5.38 -4.72
N ARG A 80 -9.64 -5.32 -5.99
CA ARG A 80 -9.74 -4.06 -6.73
C ARG A 80 -10.74 -3.10 -6.08
N VAL A 81 -11.81 -3.63 -5.49
CA VAL A 81 -12.79 -2.82 -4.76
C VAL A 81 -12.13 -2.18 -3.54
N ASP A 82 -11.41 -2.97 -2.74
CA ASP A 82 -10.75 -2.47 -1.52
C ASP A 82 -9.64 -1.46 -1.89
N ALA A 83 -8.92 -1.71 -2.99
CA ALA A 83 -7.90 -0.79 -3.50
C ALA A 83 -8.51 0.55 -3.95
N ASP A 84 -9.56 0.52 -4.77
CA ASP A 84 -10.23 1.74 -5.26
C ASP A 84 -10.83 2.55 -4.09
N GLU A 85 -11.49 1.88 -3.13
CA GLU A 85 -12.05 2.54 -1.94
C GLU A 85 -10.96 3.21 -1.10
N TRP A 86 -9.82 2.54 -0.93
CA TRP A 86 -8.70 3.10 -0.18
C TRP A 86 -8.05 4.29 -0.89
N LEU A 87 -7.85 4.21 -2.21
CA LEU A 87 -7.31 5.32 -3.01
C LEU A 87 -8.21 6.57 -2.90
N VAL A 88 -9.52 6.40 -3.05
CA VAL A 88 -10.50 7.49 -2.91
C VAL A 88 -10.48 8.07 -1.49
N ALA A 89 -10.36 7.24 -0.46
CA ALA A 89 -10.26 7.71 0.93
C ALA A 89 -8.98 8.53 1.17
N ARG A 90 -7.83 8.07 0.64
CA ARG A 90 -6.54 8.76 0.76
C ARG A 90 -6.54 10.10 0.03
N GLU A 91 -7.07 10.16 -1.18
CA GLU A 91 -7.21 11.42 -1.93
C GLU A 91 -8.08 12.44 -1.18
N ARG A 92 -9.22 11.99 -0.63
CA ARG A 92 -10.09 12.85 0.18
C ARG A 92 -9.37 13.39 1.42
N GLN A 93 -8.58 12.57 2.08
CA GLN A 93 -7.82 12.98 3.26
C GLN A 93 -6.72 13.99 2.91
N ALA A 94 -6.00 13.79 1.80
CA ALA A 94 -5.01 14.74 1.31
C ALA A 94 -5.63 16.11 1.00
N ALA A 95 -6.74 16.13 0.26
CA ALA A 95 -7.46 17.37 -0.06
C ALA A 95 -7.95 18.11 1.20
N LEU A 96 -8.38 17.37 2.22
CA LEU A 96 -8.87 17.94 3.47
C LEU A 96 -7.72 18.57 4.30
N LEU A 97 -6.54 17.96 4.30
CA LEU A 97 -5.34 18.50 4.94
C LEU A 97 -4.82 19.76 4.22
N GLU A 98 -4.87 19.79 2.89
CA GLU A 98 -4.55 21.00 2.11
C GLU A 98 -5.51 22.15 2.45
N CYS A 99 -6.82 21.87 2.50
CA CYS A 99 -7.82 22.85 2.90
C CYS A 99 -7.57 23.41 4.31
N ILE A 100 -7.20 22.56 5.28
CA ILE A 100 -6.88 23.00 6.64
C ILE A 100 -5.58 23.83 6.67
N SER A 101 -4.57 23.43 5.89
CA SER A 101 -3.29 24.14 5.78
C SER A 101 -3.46 25.54 5.18
N GLU A 102 -4.24 25.67 4.10
CA GLU A 102 -4.58 26.95 3.48
C GLU A 102 -5.37 27.85 4.44
N ASN A 103 -6.33 27.29 5.18
CA ASN A 103 -7.13 28.05 6.13
C ASN A 103 -6.30 28.52 7.33
N THR A 104 -5.37 27.70 7.81
CA THR A 104 -4.44 28.03 8.90
C THR A 104 -3.43 29.10 8.49
N SER A 105 -2.93 29.03 7.24
CA SER A 105 -2.01 30.03 6.69
C SER A 105 -2.69 31.40 6.53
N ARG A 106 -3.92 31.41 6.01
CA ARG A 106 -4.74 32.63 5.92
C ARG A 106 -5.04 33.24 7.29
N GLN A 107 -5.31 32.43 8.31
CA GLN A 107 -5.53 32.94 9.67
C GLN A 107 -4.26 33.58 10.25
N ARG A 108 -3.07 32.99 10.05
CA ARG A 108 -1.80 33.58 10.53
C ARG A 108 -1.47 34.92 9.87
N GLU A 109 -1.73 35.07 8.58
CA GLU A 109 -1.53 36.35 7.88
C GLU A 109 -2.45 37.45 8.43
N VAL A 110 -3.73 37.13 8.69
CA VAL A 110 -4.70 38.08 9.27
C VAL A 110 -4.31 38.53 10.69
N PHE A 111 -3.83 37.61 11.54
CA PHE A 111 -3.38 37.96 12.90
C PHE A 111 -2.06 38.74 12.92
N SER A 112 -1.16 38.51 11.97
CA SER A 112 0.10 39.27 11.86
C SER A 112 -0.10 40.69 11.30
N GLY A 113 -1.19 40.93 10.57
CA GLY A 113 -1.55 42.25 10.03
C GLY A 113 -2.26 43.19 11.02
N GLN A 114 -2.67 42.71 12.20
CA GLN A 114 -3.33 43.53 13.24
C GLN A 114 -2.38 44.06 14.32
N ALA A 115 -1.07 43.74 14.28
CA ALA A 115 -0.10 44.21 15.28
C ALA A 115 0.46 45.63 15.01
N TYR A 116 -0.02 46.33 13.97
CA TYR A 116 0.36 47.72 13.68
C TYR A 116 -0.88 48.59 13.50
N ARG A 117 -1.48 49.06 14.59
CA ARG A 117 -2.22 50.32 14.66
C ARG A 117 -2.43 50.77 16.10
#